data_AF-A0A0G0VPZ8-F1
#
_entry.id   AF-A0A0G0VPZ8-F1
#
_cell.length_a   1.000
_cell.length_b   1.000
_cell.length_c   1.000
_cell.angle_alpha   90.00
_cell.angle_beta   90.00
_cell.angle_gamma   90.00
#
_symmetry.space_group_name_H-M   'P 1'
#
loop_
_entity.id
_entity.type
_entity.pdbx_description
1 polymer ?
#
loop_
_entity_poly.entity_id
_entity_poly.type
_entity_poly.pdbx_seq_one_letter_code
_entity_poly.pdbx_strand_id
1 'polypeptide(L)'
;MLYTLDMDPQVPILDQIPNDKSQITNGSHNITVISMAVFVLLSLSAVGFLYYQNQQLKKMLANYQVAPTPTSSATALATADPTANWKTYTHPTYKYQFKYPSDWSAVVSQSASANTLFGLNADSKSGIGGIEVREIPTEPQNFNSLTESKIIKQTPVTINGISGYKTKYSNVVSGTNFVFRHKDGLIYNIYINSEGQNDLEIFDQILSTFKFINPVASPSAKPIACTKEAKLCPDGSYVGRTGPNCEFAPCP
;
A
#
# COMPACT_ATOMS: atom_id res chain seq x y z
N MET A 1 -52.29 -84.12 -38.06
CA MET A 1 -52.74 -83.64 -36.74
C MET A 1 -51.85 -82.47 -36.35
N LEU A 2 -52.47 -81.31 -36.09
CA LEU A 2 -52.02 -80.19 -35.24
C LEU A 2 -50.75 -79.44 -35.71
N TYR A 3 -50.93 -78.35 -36.48
CA TYR A 3 -51.05 -76.96 -36.01
C TYR A 3 -49.82 -76.47 -35.24
N THR A 4 -48.94 -75.73 -35.94
CA THR A 4 -48.14 -74.65 -35.33
C THR A 4 -48.35 -73.40 -36.19
N LEU A 5 -48.73 -72.33 -35.49
CA LEU A 5 -49.04 -71.01 -36.03
C LEU A 5 -47.72 -70.31 -36.33
N ASP A 6 -47.45 -70.04 -37.60
CA ASP A 6 -46.37 -69.15 -38.00
C ASP A 6 -46.94 -67.73 -38.02
N MET A 7 -46.55 -66.93 -37.02
CA MET A 7 -46.87 -65.51 -36.92
C MET A 7 -45.79 -64.73 -37.68
N ASP A 8 -46.02 -64.49 -38.96
CA ASP A 8 -45.22 -63.54 -39.74
C ASP A 8 -45.67 -62.11 -39.39
N PRO A 9 -44.79 -61.26 -38.81
CA PRO A 9 -45.11 -59.87 -38.55
C PRO A 9 -45.29 -59.11 -39.86
N GLN A 10 -46.50 -58.59 -40.04
CA GLN A 10 -46.85 -57.60 -41.07
C GLN A 10 -45.80 -56.47 -41.10
N VAL A 11 -44.97 -56.44 -42.14
CA VAL A 11 -44.17 -55.27 -42.50
C VAL A 11 -45.14 -54.19 -42.99
N PRO A 12 -45.26 -53.03 -42.33
CA PRO A 12 -46.11 -51.96 -42.81
C PRO A 12 -45.53 -51.43 -44.13
N ILE A 13 -46.41 -51.33 -45.13
CA ILE A 13 -46.17 -50.66 -46.40
C ILE A 13 -45.68 -49.24 -46.10
N LEU A 14 -44.43 -48.95 -46.48
CA LEU A 14 -43.90 -47.59 -46.47
C LEU A 14 -44.63 -46.83 -47.58
N ASP A 15 -45.68 -46.11 -47.20
CA ASP A 15 -46.32 -45.12 -48.08
C ASP A 15 -45.24 -44.20 -48.63
N GLN A 16 -45.24 -44.07 -49.96
CA GLN A 16 -44.40 -43.12 -50.66
C GLN A 16 -44.75 -41.72 -50.16
N ILE A 17 -43.88 -41.16 -49.31
CA ILE A 17 -43.92 -39.74 -48.97
C ILE A 17 -43.84 -38.98 -50.31
N PRO A 18 -44.82 -38.13 -50.64
CA PRO A 18 -44.70 -37.27 -51.81
C PRO A 18 -43.41 -36.48 -51.67
N ASN A 19 -42.56 -36.54 -52.69
CA ASN A 19 -41.41 -35.68 -52.82
C ASN A 19 -41.92 -34.25 -53.05
N ASP A 20 -42.42 -33.62 -52.00
CA ASP A 20 -42.69 -32.20 -51.99
C ASP A 20 -41.34 -31.50 -51.95
N LYS A 21 -40.84 -31.23 -53.15
CA LYS A 21 -39.86 -30.17 -53.39
C LYS A 21 -40.57 -28.85 -53.06
N SER A 22 -40.82 -28.61 -51.77
CA SER A 22 -41.10 -27.26 -51.29
C SER A 22 -39.85 -26.47 -51.61
N GLN A 23 -39.99 -25.63 -52.62
CA GLN A 23 -38.95 -24.74 -53.07
C GLN A 23 -38.56 -23.87 -51.89
N ILE A 24 -37.34 -24.05 -51.37
CA ILE A 24 -36.65 -22.97 -50.68
C ILE A 24 -36.45 -21.90 -51.76
N THR A 25 -37.45 -21.04 -51.88
CA THR A 25 -37.37 -19.83 -52.68
C THR A 25 -36.25 -19.01 -52.09
N ASN A 26 -35.32 -18.59 -52.95
CA ASN A 26 -34.17 -17.77 -52.60
C ASN A 26 -34.62 -16.41 -52.05
N GLY A 27 -34.96 -16.35 -50.76
CA GLY A 27 -35.19 -15.13 -49.98
C GLY A 27 -34.00 -14.76 -49.07
N SER A 28 -32.87 -15.47 -49.19
CA SER A 28 -31.70 -15.34 -48.30
C SER A 28 -30.94 -14.02 -48.47
N HIS A 29 -30.97 -13.43 -49.67
CA HIS A 29 -30.22 -12.20 -49.94
C HIS A 29 -30.83 -10.99 -49.20
N ASN A 30 -32.15 -10.83 -49.20
CA ASN A 30 -32.78 -9.68 -48.56
C ASN A 30 -32.67 -9.73 -47.04
N ILE A 31 -32.79 -10.91 -46.43
CA ILE A 31 -32.62 -11.11 -44.98
C ILE A 31 -31.17 -10.85 -44.57
N THR A 32 -30.20 -11.33 -45.37
CA THR A 32 -28.78 -11.11 -45.10
C THR A 32 -28.41 -9.63 -45.22
N VAL A 33 -28.92 -8.94 -46.24
CA VAL A 33 -28.73 -7.49 -46.43
C VAL A 33 -29.35 -6.68 -45.29
N ILE A 34 -30.56 -7.04 -44.84
CA ILE A 34 -31.21 -6.38 -43.70
C ILE A 34 -30.41 -6.61 -42.40
N SER A 35 -29.93 -7.84 -42.17
CA SER A 35 -29.10 -8.16 -41.00
C SER A 35 -27.78 -7.38 -40.98
N MET A 36 -27.09 -7.30 -42.13
CA MET A 36 -25.88 -6.49 -42.27
C MET A 36 -26.15 -5.00 -42.04
N ALA A 37 -27.27 -4.48 -42.57
CA ALA A 37 -27.65 -3.09 -42.36
C ALA A 37 -27.92 -2.78 -40.88
N VAL A 38 -28.62 -3.67 -40.16
CA VAL A 38 -28.88 -3.52 -38.72
C VAL A 38 -27.57 -3.57 -37.92
N PHE A 39 -26.66 -4.49 -38.26
CA PHE A 39 -25.36 -4.59 -37.57
C PHE A 39 -24.51 -3.34 -37.79
N VAL A 40 -24.50 -2.80 -39.01
CA VAL A 40 -23.82 -1.53 -39.32
C VAL A 40 -24.42 -0.38 -38.51
N LEU A 41 -25.74 -0.26 -38.43
CA LEU A 41 -26.40 0.78 -37.63
C LEU A 41 -26.09 0.66 -36.12
N LEU A 42 -26.05 -0.56 -35.58
CA LEU A 42 -25.69 -0.79 -34.18
C LEU A 42 -24.23 -0.43 -33.91
N SER A 43 -23.32 -0.79 -34.82
CA SER A 43 -21.90 -0.45 -34.69
C SER A 43 -21.66 1.07 -34.76
N LEU A 44 -22.34 1.78 -35.67
CA LEU A 44 -22.27 3.24 -35.77
C LEU A 44 -22.83 3.91 -34.51
N SER A 45 -23.91 3.38 -33.95
CA SER A 45 -24.50 3.86 -32.69
C SER A 45 -23.54 3.68 -31.51
N ALA A 46 -22.87 2.52 -31.41
CA ALA A 46 -21.88 2.25 -30.37
C ALA A 46 -20.65 3.16 -30.49
N VAL A 47 -20.15 3.39 -31.71
CA VAL A 47 -19.04 4.31 -31.97
C VAL A 47 -19.43 5.75 -31.58
N GLY A 48 -20.63 6.21 -31.95
CA GLY A 48 -21.14 7.52 -31.57
C GLY A 48 -21.25 7.67 -30.05
N PHE A 49 -21.76 6.66 -29.35
CA PHE A 49 -21.85 6.63 -27.89
C PHE A 49 -20.47 6.68 -27.22
N LEU A 50 -19.51 5.87 -27.68
CA LEU A 50 -18.14 5.87 -27.17
C LEU A 50 -17.43 7.20 -27.44
N TYR A 51 -17.62 7.78 -28.62
CA TYR A 51 -17.09 9.11 -28.95
C TYR A 51 -17.67 10.19 -28.02
N TYR A 52 -18.99 10.14 -27.76
CA TYR A 52 -19.66 11.06 -26.83
C TYR A 52 -19.14 10.90 -25.40
N GLN A 53 -18.99 9.68 -24.89
CA GLN A 53 -18.40 9.43 -23.57
C GLN A 53 -16.96 9.93 -23.49
N ASN A 54 -16.16 9.71 -24.54
CA ASN A 54 -14.78 10.17 -24.58
C ASN A 54 -14.70 11.72 -24.61
N GLN A 55 -15.65 12.40 -25.26
CA GLN A 55 -15.75 13.85 -25.22
C GLN A 55 -16.17 14.38 -23.83
N GLN A 56 -17.08 13.70 -23.13
CA GLN A 56 -17.43 14.04 -21.75
C GLN A 56 -16.22 13.90 -20.81
N LEU A 57 -15.42 12.83 -20.98
CA LEU A 57 -14.20 12.62 -20.21
C LEU A 57 -13.18 13.75 -20.45
N LYS A 58 -12.95 14.15 -21.71
CA LYS A 58 -12.06 15.28 -22.03
C LYS A 58 -12.50 16.59 -21.38
N LYS A 59 -13.81 16.85 -21.28
CA LYS A 59 -14.33 18.03 -20.56
C LYS A 59 -14.06 17.97 -19.05
N MET A 60 -14.16 16.79 -18.45
CA MET A 60 -13.80 16.59 -17.03
C MET A 60 -12.30 16.80 -16.78
N LEU A 61 -11.43 16.32 -17.67
CA LEU A 61 -9.98 16.59 -17.61
C LEU A 61 -9.66 18.07 -17.82
N ALA A 62 -10.34 18.73 -18.77
CA ALA A 62 -10.17 20.17 -18.98
C ALA A 62 -10.56 20.95 -17.72
N ASN A 63 -11.68 20.61 -17.06
CA ASN A 63 -12.09 21.23 -15.80
C ASN A 63 -11.14 20.92 -14.63
N TYR A 64 -10.48 19.75 -14.60
CA TYR A 64 -9.43 19.44 -13.62
C TYR A 64 -8.17 20.29 -13.82
N GLN A 65 -7.86 20.66 -15.07
CA GLN A 65 -6.70 21.52 -15.40
C GLN A 65 -6.95 23.03 -15.23
N VAL A 66 -8.18 23.48 -14.93
CA VAL A 66 -8.47 24.90 -14.63
C VAL A 66 -8.57 25.19 -13.13
N ALA A 67 -8.13 24.28 -12.26
CA ALA A 67 -7.83 24.63 -10.88
C ALA A 67 -6.84 25.81 -10.89
N PRO A 68 -7.15 26.96 -10.25
CA PRO A 68 -6.41 28.19 -10.45
C PRO A 68 -4.95 28.01 -10.06
N THR A 69 -4.07 28.20 -11.05
CA THR A 69 -2.63 28.32 -10.85
C THR A 69 -2.38 29.60 -10.02
N PRO A 70 -1.79 29.54 -8.82
CA PRO A 70 -1.39 30.74 -8.12
C PRO A 70 -0.25 31.43 -8.89
N THR A 71 -0.51 32.67 -9.32
CA THR A 71 0.49 33.60 -9.83
C THR A 71 1.61 33.76 -8.81
N SER A 72 2.84 33.45 -9.23
CA SER A 72 4.07 33.63 -8.45
C SER A 72 4.20 35.08 -7.97
N SER A 73 4.07 35.26 -6.65
CA SER A 73 4.64 36.39 -5.92
C SER A 73 5.62 35.78 -4.94
N ALA A 74 6.90 36.13 -5.09
CA ALA A 74 7.99 35.64 -4.26
C ALA A 74 7.85 36.16 -2.82
N THR A 75 7.08 35.44 -2.03
CA THR A 75 7.11 35.46 -0.58
C THR A 75 7.19 34.00 -0.19
N ALA A 76 8.27 33.58 0.47
CA ALA A 76 8.41 32.23 0.99
C ALA A 76 7.27 31.95 1.98
N LEU A 77 6.16 31.41 1.46
CA LEU A 77 5.11 30.84 2.29
C LEU A 77 5.77 29.62 2.94
N ALA A 78 5.97 29.67 4.26
CA ALA A 78 6.25 28.46 5.00
C ALA A 78 5.16 27.45 4.62
N THR A 79 5.53 26.40 3.88
CA THR A 79 4.65 25.27 3.62
C THR A 79 4.23 24.78 5.01
N ALA A 80 2.98 25.00 5.37
CA ALA A 80 2.48 24.57 6.67
C ALA A 80 2.77 23.06 6.80
N ASP A 81 3.49 22.67 7.84
CA ASP A 81 3.75 21.26 8.12
C ASP A 81 2.39 20.56 8.27
N PRO A 82 1.99 19.66 7.34
CA PRO A 82 0.69 18.99 7.40
C PRO A 82 0.55 18.12 8.67
N THR A 83 1.68 17.82 9.32
CA THR A 83 1.77 17.06 10.57
C THR A 83 1.96 17.95 11.81
N ALA A 84 1.78 19.28 11.70
CA ALA A 84 1.98 20.21 12.81
C ALA A 84 1.09 19.88 14.03
N ASN A 85 -0.16 19.51 13.77
CA ASN A 85 -1.17 19.19 14.79
C ASN A 85 -1.22 17.70 15.16
N TRP A 86 -0.27 16.89 14.69
CA TRP A 86 -0.27 15.44 14.92
C TRP A 86 0.30 15.09 16.30
N LYS A 87 -0.19 13.97 16.86
CA LYS A 87 0.38 13.39 18.09
C LYS A 87 1.67 12.64 17.76
N THR A 88 2.53 12.46 18.76
CA THR A 88 3.77 11.70 18.64
C THR A 88 3.68 10.41 19.45
N TYR A 89 3.91 9.27 18.81
CA TYR A 89 4.04 7.97 19.47
C TYR A 89 5.52 7.67 19.70
N THR A 90 5.84 7.00 20.80
CA THR A 90 7.19 6.57 21.13
C THR A 90 7.15 5.14 21.67
N HIS A 91 7.87 4.23 21.02
CA HIS A 91 8.00 2.86 21.51
C HIS A 91 9.11 2.78 22.57
N PRO A 92 8.80 2.43 23.84
CA PRO A 92 9.77 2.49 24.93
C PRO A 92 10.91 1.47 24.76
N THR A 93 10.64 0.27 24.24
CA THR A 93 11.65 -0.80 24.09
C THR A 93 12.46 -0.69 22.80
N TYR A 94 11.80 -0.56 21.65
CA TYR A 94 12.44 -0.52 20.32
C TYR A 94 12.86 0.87 19.87
N LYS A 95 12.65 1.89 20.70
CA LYS A 95 13.29 3.20 20.58
C LYS A 95 13.09 3.81 19.18
N TYR A 96 11.86 3.80 18.69
CA TYR A 96 11.44 4.61 17.55
C TYR A 96 10.29 5.52 17.94
N GLN A 97 10.14 6.61 17.19
CA GLN A 97 8.99 7.49 17.25
C GLN A 97 8.45 7.75 15.85
N PHE A 98 7.17 8.09 15.77
CA PHE A 98 6.53 8.61 14.57
C PHE A 98 5.38 9.54 14.99
N LYS A 99 4.98 10.45 14.11
CA LYS A 99 3.76 11.23 14.30
C LYS A 99 2.57 10.52 13.65
N TYR A 100 1.37 10.74 14.18
CA TYR A 100 0.13 10.20 13.66
C TYR A 100 -1.05 11.20 13.83
N PRO A 101 -2.12 11.10 13.02
CA PRO A 101 -3.29 11.99 13.13
C PRO A 101 -3.85 12.06 14.55
N SER A 102 -4.30 13.24 14.97
CA SER A 102 -4.71 13.46 16.37
C SER A 102 -6.04 12.81 16.76
N ASP A 103 -6.87 12.49 15.79
CA ASP A 103 -8.09 11.68 15.91
C ASP A 103 -7.80 10.17 15.94
N TRP A 104 -6.56 9.74 15.65
CA TRP A 104 -6.14 8.35 15.74
C TRP A 104 -5.61 8.00 17.13
N SER A 105 -5.51 6.71 17.36
CA SER A 105 -4.80 6.09 18.47
C SER A 105 -3.54 5.38 17.96
N ALA A 106 -2.54 5.24 18.82
CA ALA A 106 -1.35 4.43 18.60
C ALA A 106 -0.97 3.71 19.90
N VAL A 107 -0.93 2.37 19.90
CA VAL A 107 -0.75 1.55 21.11
C VAL A 107 0.18 0.38 20.86
N VAL A 108 0.79 -0.14 21.94
CA VAL A 108 1.50 -1.42 21.90
C VAL A 108 0.48 -2.56 21.77
N SER A 109 0.76 -3.53 20.91
CA SER A 109 -0.09 -4.72 20.77
C SER A 109 -0.04 -5.57 22.04
N GLN A 110 -1.23 -5.96 22.53
CA GLN A 110 -1.36 -6.80 23.73
C GLN A 110 -0.85 -8.23 23.48
N SER A 111 -0.92 -8.70 22.24
CA SER A 111 -0.48 -10.07 21.86
C SER A 111 0.99 -10.14 21.45
N ALA A 112 1.61 -9.00 21.12
CA ALA A 112 3.00 -8.92 20.71
C ALA A 112 3.59 -7.56 21.12
N SER A 113 4.28 -7.52 22.26
CA SER A 113 4.79 -6.26 22.86
C SER A 113 5.86 -5.54 22.02
N ALA A 114 6.35 -6.15 20.95
CA ALA A 114 7.22 -5.54 19.96
C ALA A 114 6.46 -4.74 18.89
N ASN A 115 5.17 -5.01 18.72
CA ASN A 115 4.38 -4.44 17.65
C ASN A 115 3.59 -3.23 18.14
N THR A 116 3.50 -2.22 17.28
CA THR A 116 2.60 -1.06 17.46
C THR A 116 1.43 -1.20 16.51
N LEU A 117 0.23 -0.84 16.96
CA LEU A 117 -0.95 -0.67 16.13
C LEU A 117 -1.31 0.82 16.08
N PHE A 118 -1.77 1.30 14.94
CA PHE A 118 -2.29 2.66 14.78
C PHE A 118 -3.52 2.72 13.86
N GLY A 119 -4.34 3.75 14.03
CA GLY A 119 -5.58 3.97 13.27
C GLY A 119 -6.61 4.73 14.09
N LEU A 120 -7.80 4.97 13.52
CA LEU A 120 -8.94 5.56 14.26
C LEU A 120 -9.19 4.81 15.58
N ASN A 121 -9.15 3.49 15.51
CA ASN A 121 -9.11 2.59 16.65
C ASN A 121 -7.86 1.73 16.53
N ALA A 122 -6.98 1.74 17.53
CA ALA A 122 -5.72 1.00 17.48
C ALA A 122 -5.84 -0.31 18.24
N ASP A 123 -6.56 -1.28 17.69
CA ASP A 123 -6.66 -2.63 18.24
C ASP A 123 -6.56 -3.70 17.14
N SER A 124 -6.53 -4.98 17.53
CA SER A 124 -6.38 -6.09 16.60
C SER A 124 -7.58 -6.31 15.67
N LYS A 125 -8.72 -5.65 15.91
CA LYS A 125 -9.94 -5.79 15.12
C LYS A 125 -10.15 -4.63 14.15
N SER A 126 -9.67 -3.44 14.50
CA SER A 126 -10.01 -2.18 13.85
C SER A 126 -8.81 -1.28 13.53
N GLY A 127 -7.61 -1.66 13.99
CA GLY A 127 -6.35 -1.03 13.59
C GLY A 127 -6.09 -1.23 12.11
N ILE A 128 -6.03 -0.11 11.38
CA ILE A 128 -5.78 -0.14 9.93
C ILE A 128 -4.30 -0.24 9.60
N GLY A 129 -3.39 0.00 10.54
CA GLY A 129 -1.96 -0.08 10.30
C GLY A 129 -1.16 -0.36 11.55
N GLY A 130 0.14 -0.53 11.38
CA GLY A 130 1.03 -0.86 12.47
C GLY A 130 2.49 -0.90 12.09
N ILE A 131 3.30 -1.21 13.09
CA ILE A 131 4.73 -1.46 12.96
C ILE A 131 4.99 -2.81 13.60
N GLU A 132 5.42 -3.79 12.80
CA GLU A 132 5.92 -5.05 13.31
C GLU A 132 7.44 -5.01 13.40
N VAL A 133 7.98 -5.54 14.49
CA VAL A 133 9.42 -5.71 14.66
C VAL A 133 9.72 -7.19 14.85
N ARG A 134 10.57 -7.74 13.98
CA ARG A 134 10.85 -9.19 13.95
C ARG A 134 12.35 -9.45 13.86
N GLU A 135 12.82 -10.43 14.62
CA GLU A 135 14.16 -11.00 14.48
C GLU A 135 14.08 -12.22 13.55
N ILE A 136 14.26 -12.00 12.25
CA ILE A 136 14.19 -13.04 11.22
C ILE A 136 15.33 -12.92 10.21
N PRO A 137 15.84 -14.04 9.66
CA PRO A 137 16.94 -14.03 8.70
C PRO A 137 16.54 -13.56 7.29
N THR A 138 15.27 -13.24 7.06
CA THR A 138 14.73 -12.93 5.73
C THR A 138 15.09 -11.52 5.25
N GLU A 139 15.62 -11.42 4.02
CA GLU A 139 15.89 -10.13 3.40
C GLU A 139 14.61 -9.28 3.21
N PRO A 140 14.67 -7.93 3.37
CA PRO A 140 13.51 -7.06 3.26
C PRO A 140 12.65 -7.26 2.00
N GLN A 141 13.26 -7.48 0.83
CA GLN A 141 12.51 -7.71 -0.42
C GLN A 141 11.64 -8.98 -0.39
N ASN A 142 12.00 -9.97 0.43
CA ASN A 142 11.34 -11.28 0.51
C ASN A 142 10.31 -11.36 1.66
N PHE A 143 10.13 -10.28 2.44
CA PHE A 143 9.26 -10.29 3.61
C PHE A 143 7.82 -10.69 3.26
N ASN A 144 7.25 -10.11 2.20
CA ASN A 144 5.87 -10.36 1.78
C ASN A 144 5.64 -11.79 1.24
N SER A 145 6.71 -12.52 0.88
CA SER A 145 6.62 -13.94 0.55
C SER A 145 6.36 -14.81 1.78
N LEU A 146 6.81 -14.39 2.96
CA LEU A 146 6.53 -15.09 4.23
C LEU A 146 5.08 -14.92 4.69
N THR A 147 4.45 -13.80 4.33
CA THR A 147 3.07 -13.48 4.68
C THR A 147 2.08 -13.96 3.63
N GLU A 148 2.53 -14.81 2.68
CA GLU A 148 1.75 -15.36 1.57
C GLU A 148 0.97 -14.29 0.79
N SER A 149 1.48 -13.05 0.77
CA SER A 149 0.75 -11.93 0.19
C SER A 149 1.08 -11.81 -1.29
N LYS A 150 0.06 -11.61 -2.15
CA LYS A 150 0.29 -11.36 -3.58
C LYS A 150 0.90 -9.97 -3.74
N ILE A 151 2.12 -9.91 -4.23
CA ILE A 151 2.81 -8.65 -4.53
C ILE A 151 2.20 -8.04 -5.79
N ILE A 152 1.65 -6.84 -5.69
CA ILE A 152 1.14 -6.06 -6.83
C ILE A 152 2.24 -5.19 -7.41
N LYS A 153 2.98 -4.49 -6.53
CA LYS A 153 4.09 -3.62 -6.91
C LYS A 153 5.08 -3.55 -5.75
N GLN A 154 6.37 -3.68 -6.04
CA GLN A 154 7.42 -3.48 -5.08
C GLN A 154 8.46 -2.52 -5.65
N THR A 155 8.89 -1.55 -4.86
CA THR A 155 9.89 -0.56 -5.27
C THR A 155 10.90 -0.32 -4.15
N PRO A 156 12.21 -0.36 -4.44
CA PRO A 156 13.21 0.10 -3.49
C PRO A 156 13.05 1.60 -3.28
N VAL A 157 13.04 2.04 -2.03
CA VAL A 157 12.91 3.46 -1.65
C VAL A 157 13.80 3.78 -0.46
N THR A 158 14.18 5.04 -0.33
CA THR A 158 14.87 5.56 0.86
C THR A 158 14.00 6.62 1.51
N ILE A 159 13.65 6.40 2.77
CA ILE A 159 12.81 7.31 3.58
C ILE A 159 13.62 7.72 4.80
N ASN A 160 13.89 9.02 4.98
CA ASN A 160 14.70 9.54 6.08
C ASN A 160 16.08 8.86 6.23
N GLY A 161 16.72 8.51 5.10
CA GLY A 161 18.01 7.80 5.09
C GLY A 161 17.93 6.30 5.39
N ILE A 162 16.72 5.75 5.57
CA ILE A 162 16.47 4.32 5.76
C ILE A 162 16.14 3.72 4.39
N SER A 163 17.00 2.84 3.88
CA SER A 163 16.76 2.10 2.64
C SER A 163 15.92 0.85 2.92
N GLY A 164 14.90 0.63 2.08
CA GLY A 164 14.02 -0.52 2.19
C GLY A 164 13.16 -0.70 0.95
N TYR A 165 12.10 -1.51 1.08
CA TYR A 165 11.17 -1.79 0.00
C TYR A 165 9.76 -1.37 0.39
N LYS A 166 9.16 -0.51 -0.45
CA LYS A 166 7.73 -0.19 -0.37
C LYS A 166 6.97 -1.19 -1.25
N THR A 167 6.06 -1.96 -0.67
CA THR A 167 5.33 -3.02 -1.37
C THR A 167 3.83 -2.79 -1.26
N LYS A 168 3.15 -2.67 -2.40
CA LYS A 168 1.70 -2.82 -2.51
C LYS A 168 1.39 -4.31 -2.63
N TYR A 169 0.53 -4.82 -1.76
CA TYR A 169 0.16 -6.23 -1.71
C TYR A 169 -1.36 -6.41 -1.63
N SER A 170 -1.82 -7.61 -1.98
CA SER A 170 -3.21 -8.04 -1.84
C SER A 170 -3.29 -9.49 -1.39
N ASN A 171 -4.14 -9.78 -0.42
CA ASN A 171 -4.56 -11.12 -0.01
C ASN A 171 -5.96 -10.99 0.66
N VAL A 172 -6.21 -11.65 1.80
CA VAL A 172 -7.38 -11.41 2.68
C VAL A 172 -7.52 -9.92 3.03
N VAL A 173 -6.39 -9.22 3.09
CA VAL A 173 -6.31 -7.78 3.27
C VAL A 173 -5.38 -7.21 2.20
N SER A 174 -5.78 -6.08 1.60
CA SER A 174 -4.95 -5.31 0.67
C SER A 174 -4.34 -4.12 1.39
N GLY A 175 -3.12 -3.75 1.01
CA GLY A 175 -2.42 -2.68 1.69
C GLY A 175 -1.08 -2.32 1.09
N THR A 176 -0.36 -1.47 1.81
CA THR A 176 1.01 -1.08 1.49
C THR A 176 1.86 -1.20 2.73
N ASN A 177 3.06 -1.74 2.60
CA ASN A 177 4.07 -1.71 3.65
C ASN A 177 5.38 -1.08 3.18
N PHE A 178 6.19 -0.67 4.15
CA PHE A 178 7.59 -0.32 3.99
C PHE A 178 8.41 -1.23 4.91
N VAL A 179 9.27 -2.05 4.31
CA VAL A 179 10.07 -3.04 5.01
C VAL A 179 11.55 -2.72 4.89
N PHE A 180 12.27 -2.71 6.01
CA PHE A 180 13.71 -2.49 6.04
C PHE A 180 14.38 -3.30 7.15
N ARG A 181 15.69 -3.52 7.01
CA ARG A 181 16.55 -4.11 8.04
C ARG A 181 17.31 -3.01 8.75
N HIS A 182 17.19 -2.92 10.07
CA HIS A 182 17.96 -1.99 10.89
C HIS A 182 19.35 -2.56 11.21
N LYS A 183 20.26 -1.72 11.70
CA LYS A 183 21.67 -2.07 11.96
C LYS A 183 21.87 -3.12 13.06
N ASP A 184 20.88 -3.26 13.94
CA ASP A 184 20.81 -4.32 14.95
C ASP A 184 20.39 -5.68 14.37
N GLY A 185 20.08 -5.75 13.07
CA GLY A 185 19.62 -6.96 12.41
C GLY A 185 18.11 -7.17 12.47
N LEU A 186 17.34 -6.33 13.15
CA LEU A 186 15.88 -6.46 13.21
C LEU A 186 15.22 -6.00 11.90
N ILE A 187 14.15 -6.69 11.51
CA ILE A 187 13.27 -6.29 10.42
C ILE A 187 12.13 -5.46 10.98
N TYR A 188 11.92 -4.30 10.38
CA TYR A 188 10.78 -3.43 10.64
C TYR A 188 9.84 -3.50 9.44
N ASN A 189 8.57 -3.82 9.69
CA ASN A 189 7.48 -3.80 8.72
C ASN A 189 6.46 -2.76 9.16
N ILE A 190 6.51 -1.58 8.56
CA ILE A 190 5.52 -0.52 8.79
C ILE A 190 4.45 -0.67 7.72
N TYR A 191 3.19 -0.84 8.09
CA TYR A 191 2.13 -1.19 7.13
C TYR A 191 0.84 -0.41 7.36
N ILE A 192 0.07 -0.27 6.28
CA ILE A 192 -1.33 0.15 6.28
C ILE A 192 -2.15 -0.78 5.39
N ASN A 193 -3.26 -1.26 5.94
CA ASN A 193 -4.23 -2.17 5.33
C ASN A 193 -5.36 -1.37 4.68
N SER A 194 -5.01 -0.49 3.75
CA SER A 194 -5.95 0.29 2.96
C SER A 194 -5.41 0.50 1.55
N GLU A 195 -6.33 0.61 0.59
CA GLU A 195 -6.06 1.05 -0.78
C GLU A 195 -6.61 2.46 -1.06
N GLY A 196 -7.26 3.08 -0.07
CA GLY A 196 -7.80 4.43 -0.18
C GLY A 196 -6.69 5.46 -0.31
N GLN A 197 -6.82 6.36 -1.29
CA GLN A 197 -5.81 7.38 -1.58
C GLN A 197 -5.47 8.23 -0.35
N ASN A 198 -6.48 8.66 0.41
CA ASN A 198 -6.29 9.47 1.62
C ASN A 198 -5.47 8.73 2.70
N ASP A 199 -5.76 7.44 2.89
CA ASP A 199 -5.04 6.63 3.89
C ASP A 199 -3.58 6.43 3.47
N LEU A 200 -3.32 6.24 2.17
CA LEU A 200 -1.97 6.12 1.62
C LEU A 200 -1.17 7.42 1.75
N GLU A 201 -1.82 8.58 1.60
CA GLU A 201 -1.18 9.88 1.84
C GLU A 201 -0.84 10.09 3.32
N ILE A 202 -1.75 9.72 4.23
CA ILE A 202 -1.49 9.72 5.68
C ILE A 202 -0.34 8.77 6.02
N PHE A 203 -0.33 7.58 5.42
CA PHE A 203 0.74 6.61 5.62
C PHE A 203 2.11 7.15 5.19
N ASP A 204 2.17 7.82 4.04
CA ASP A 204 3.41 8.46 3.57
C ASP A 204 3.87 9.59 4.50
N GLN A 205 2.94 10.35 5.08
CA GLN A 205 3.25 11.32 6.12
C GLN A 205 3.76 10.64 7.41
N ILE A 206 3.14 9.55 7.87
CA ILE A 206 3.62 8.76 9.01
C ILE A 206 5.06 8.30 8.75
N LEU A 207 5.33 7.69 7.60
CA LEU A 207 6.67 7.25 7.20
C LEU A 207 7.67 8.41 7.16
N SER A 208 7.27 9.59 6.69
CA SER A 208 8.13 10.79 6.67
C SER A 208 8.50 11.32 8.05
N THR A 209 7.72 10.98 9.09
CA THR A 209 7.99 11.40 10.48
C THR A 209 8.64 10.30 11.31
N PHE A 210 8.71 9.07 10.80
CA PHE A 210 9.33 7.94 11.47
C PHE A 210 10.83 8.16 11.65
N LYS A 211 11.32 7.92 12.87
CA LYS A 211 12.75 7.94 13.21
C LYS A 211 13.04 7.07 14.44
N PHE A 212 14.26 6.56 14.51
CA PHE A 212 14.77 5.97 15.75
C PHE A 212 15.12 7.06 16.76
N ILE A 213 14.76 6.83 18.01
CA ILE A 213 15.02 7.67 19.19
C ILE A 213 15.96 6.95 20.14
N ASN A 214 17.21 6.81 19.73
CA ASN A 214 18.30 6.61 20.67
C ASN A 214 19.61 6.97 19.96
N PRO A 215 20.62 7.42 20.71
CA PRO A 215 21.68 8.27 20.19
C PRO A 215 22.69 7.40 19.44
N VAL A 216 22.54 7.28 18.12
CA VAL A 216 23.77 7.28 17.33
C VAL A 216 24.20 8.72 17.32
N ALA A 217 25.40 8.96 17.84
CA ALA A 217 26.22 10.13 17.59
C ALA A 217 25.63 11.01 16.47
N SER A 218 25.10 12.16 16.89
CA SER A 218 25.14 13.35 16.04
C SER A 218 26.48 13.34 15.30
N PRO A 219 26.54 13.61 13.99
CA PRO A 219 27.81 13.82 13.29
C PRO A 219 28.68 14.95 13.88
N SER A 220 28.27 15.58 15.00
CA SER A 220 29.05 16.52 15.80
C SER A 220 29.15 16.14 17.30
N ALA A 221 29.59 14.92 17.61
CA ALA A 221 30.28 14.68 18.89
C ALA A 221 31.31 13.56 18.68
N LYS A 222 32.51 13.94 18.22
CA LYS A 222 33.69 13.10 18.46
C LYS A 222 33.76 12.83 19.97
N PRO A 223 34.10 11.61 20.45
CA PRO A 223 34.34 11.41 21.86
C PRO A 223 35.43 12.39 22.30
N ILE A 224 35.06 13.35 23.15
CA ILE A 224 35.99 14.33 23.67
C ILE A 224 36.81 13.62 24.74
N ALA A 225 38.03 13.23 24.37
CA ALA A 225 39.00 12.69 25.31
C ALA A 225 39.62 13.85 26.10
N CYS A 226 39.21 14.04 27.34
CA CYS A 226 39.84 15.00 28.23
C CYS A 226 41.19 14.47 28.75
N THR A 227 42.13 15.39 29.01
CA THR A 227 43.41 15.06 29.64
C THR A 227 43.20 14.55 31.06
N LYS A 228 44.04 13.62 31.52
CA LYS A 228 43.97 12.99 32.86
C LYS A 228 44.55 13.86 33.97
N GLU A 229 44.34 15.17 33.88
CA GLU A 229 44.83 16.12 34.89
C GLU A 229 43.91 16.10 36.12
N ALA A 230 44.51 16.25 37.29
CA ALA A 230 43.80 16.36 38.55
C ALA A 230 44.05 17.74 39.17
N LYS A 231 43.00 18.34 39.74
CA LYS A 231 43.05 19.59 40.50
C LYS A 231 42.81 19.30 41.97
N LEU A 232 43.69 19.77 42.83
CA LEU A 232 43.56 19.68 44.29
C LEU A 232 42.48 20.67 44.78
N CYS A 233 41.59 20.19 45.62
CA CYS A 233 40.52 20.93 46.27
C CYS A 233 40.95 21.40 47.68
N PRO A 234 40.28 22.44 48.25
CA PRO A 234 40.64 22.97 49.57
C PRO A 234 40.54 21.96 50.72
N ASP A 235 39.71 20.93 50.57
CA ASP A 235 39.53 19.81 51.51
C ASP A 235 40.63 18.73 51.39
N GLY A 236 41.53 18.86 50.41
CA GLY A 236 42.58 17.88 50.11
C GLY A 236 42.17 16.80 49.10
N SER A 237 40.94 16.81 48.58
CA SER A 237 40.48 15.89 47.53
C SER A 237 40.98 16.32 46.15
N TYR A 238 40.81 15.45 45.14
CA TYR A 238 41.21 15.73 43.76
C TYR A 238 40.04 15.55 42.79
N VAL A 239 39.87 16.50 41.87
CA VAL A 239 38.86 16.46 40.81
C VAL A 239 39.51 16.43 39.43
N GLY A 240 38.92 15.66 38.52
CA GLY A 240 39.35 15.60 37.11
C GLY A 240 38.54 16.52 36.20
N ARG A 241 38.97 16.63 34.94
CA ARG A 241 38.21 17.31 33.88
C ARG A 241 37.00 16.48 33.43
N THR A 242 35.85 17.12 33.24
CA THR A 242 34.59 16.50 32.83
C THR A 242 33.78 17.43 31.91
N GLY A 243 32.72 16.89 31.31
CA GLY A 243 31.79 17.63 30.45
C GLY A 243 32.32 17.93 29.05
N PRO A 244 31.49 18.53 28.19
CA PRO A 244 31.81 18.79 26.78
C PRO A 244 32.96 19.79 26.58
N ASN A 245 33.31 20.58 27.59
CA ASN A 245 34.39 21.57 27.54
C ASN A 245 35.67 21.11 28.28
N CYS A 246 35.71 19.89 28.84
CA CYS A 246 36.82 19.40 29.67
C CYS A 246 37.20 20.36 30.82
N GLU A 247 36.21 20.84 31.56
CA GLU A 247 36.40 21.69 32.74
C GLU A 247 36.53 20.85 34.00
N PHE A 248 37.27 21.32 35.01
CA PHE A 248 37.37 20.60 36.27
C PHE A 248 36.01 20.47 36.94
N ALA A 249 35.68 19.27 37.40
CA ALA A 249 34.48 19.06 38.20
C ALA A 249 34.49 19.95 39.46
N PRO A 250 33.32 20.33 40.01
CA PRO A 250 33.25 21.06 41.26
C PRO A 250 33.92 20.27 42.39
N CYS A 251 34.62 20.97 43.28
CA CYS A 251 35.13 20.35 44.52
C CYS A 251 33.96 19.94 45.42
N PRO A 252 34.04 18.78 46.08
CA PRO A 252 33.05 18.33 47.06
C PRO A 252 32.99 19.23 48.31
#